data_AF-A0A9P7E0I5-F1
#
_entry.id   AF-A0A9P7E0I5-F1
#
_cell.length_a   1.000
_cell.length_b   1.000
_cell.length_c   1.000
_cell.angle_alpha   90.00
_cell.angle_beta   90.00
_cell.angle_gamma   90.00
#
_symmetry.space_group_name_H-M   'P 1'
#
loop_
_entity.id
_entity.type
_entity.pdbx_description
1 polymer ?
#
loop_
_entity_poly.entity_id
_entity_poly.type
_entity_poly.pdbx_seq_one_letter_code
_entity_poly.pdbx_strand_id
1 'polypeptide(L)' 'IAKGVSVSVTTPLQHCESCIITKHPCQPYPPSEEPRAAHMLDLIHSDLCGPLPITTPHGKLHFIVFLNN' A
#
# COMPACT_ATOMS: atom_id res chain seq x y z
N ILE A 1 -6.89 -28.62 -22.12
CA ILE A 1 -5.75 -27.89 -22.73
C ILE A 1 -6.25 -26.49 -23.07
N ALA A 2 -5.69 -25.44 -22.46
CA ALA A 2 -6.10 -24.07 -22.79
C ALA A 2 -5.55 -23.69 -24.17
N LYS A 3 -6.43 -23.26 -25.08
CA LYS A 3 -6.02 -22.65 -26.37
C LYS A 3 -5.60 -21.20 -26.09
N GLY A 4 -4.39 -20.84 -26.47
CA GLY A 4 -3.89 -19.46 -26.36
C GLY A 4 -4.67 -18.50 -27.25
N VAL A 5 -4.70 -17.22 -26.86
CA VAL A 5 -5.26 -16.14 -27.67
C VAL A 5 -4.21 -15.66 -28.67
N SER A 6 -4.55 -15.63 -29.96
CA SER A 6 -3.72 -15.04 -31.00
C SER A 6 -4.04 -13.55 -31.08
N VAL A 7 -3.17 -12.69 -30.55
CA VAL A 7 -3.31 -11.24 -30.68
C VAL A 7 -2.60 -10.78 -31.95
N SER A 8 -3.36 -10.21 -32.89
CA SER A 8 -2.80 -9.57 -34.08
C SER A 8 -2.18 -8.23 -33.69
N VAL A 9 -0.86 -8.11 -33.83
CA VAL A 9 -0.05 -6.95 -33.37
C VAL A 9 -0.34 -5.65 -34.16
N THR A 10 -1.16 -5.72 -35.21
CA THR A 10 -1.34 -4.62 -36.18
C THR A 10 -2.38 -3.58 -35.78
N THR A 11 -3.17 -3.79 -34.72
CA THR A 11 -4.15 -2.79 -34.24
C THR A 11 -3.61 -2.05 -33.01
N PRO A 12 -3.62 -0.70 -32.98
CA PRO A 12 -3.32 0.03 -31.76
C PRO A 12 -4.24 -0.45 -30.65
N LEU A 13 -3.68 -0.66 -29.45
CA LEU A 13 -4.43 -1.09 -28.27
C LEU A 13 -5.60 -0.12 -28.08
N GLN A 14 -6.82 -0.63 -28.30
CA GLN A 14 -8.02 0.15 -28.05
C GLN A 14 -8.10 0.49 -26.56
N HIS A 15 -8.71 1.63 -26.24
CA HIS A 15 -8.90 2.07 -24.86
C HIS A 15 -9.74 1.03 -24.11
N CYS A 16 -9.07 0.15 -23.37
CA CYS A 16 -9.69 -0.96 -22.67
C CYS A 16 -9.88 -0.57 -21.21
N GLU A 17 -11.12 -0.28 -20.84
CA GLU A 17 -11.51 0.13 -19.49
C GLU A 17 -11.04 -0.87 -18.42
N SER A 18 -11.22 -2.16 -18.67
CA SER A 18 -10.77 -3.21 -17.75
C SER A 18 -9.25 -3.23 -17.54
N CYS A 19 -8.46 -2.96 -18.59
CA CYS A 19 -7.00 -2.84 -18.48
C CYS A 19 -6.60 -1.60 -17.68
N ILE A 20 -7.32 -0.49 -17.83
CA ILE A 20 -7.04 0.73 -17.07
C ILE A 20 -7.33 0.50 -15.59
N ILE A 21 -8.50 -0.04 -15.25
CA ILE A 21 -8.87 -0.27 -13.85
C ILE A 21 -7.91 -1.25 -13.16
N THR A 22 -7.42 -2.28 -13.86
CA THR A 22 -6.66 -3.37 -13.24
C THR A 22 -5.14 -3.29 -13.42
N LYS A 23 -4.65 -2.56 -14.42
CA LYS A 23 -3.22 -2.52 -14.79
C LYS A 23 -2.66 -1.11 -14.91
N HIS A 24 -3.47 -0.07 -14.73
CA HIS A 24 -2.93 1.29 -14.76
C HIS A 24 -1.94 1.45 -13.60
N PRO A 25 -0.67 1.81 -13.89
CA PRO A 25 0.32 2.01 -12.85
C PRO A 25 -0.08 3.20 -11.98
N CYS A 26 0.07 3.07 -10.66
CA CYS A 26 0.01 4.24 -9.80
C CYS A 26 1.19 5.15 -10.14
N GLN A 27 0.92 6.44 -10.35
CA GLN A 27 1.98 7.43 -10.43
C GLN A 27 2.71 7.51 -9.08
N PRO A 28 4.02 7.78 -9.06
CA PRO A 28 4.75 7.95 -7.82
C PRO A 28 4.14 9.09 -7.01
N TYR A 29 4.14 8.94 -5.69
CA TYR A 29 3.75 10.02 -4.79
C TYR A 29 4.76 11.17 -4.96
N PRO A 30 4.30 12.45 -4.96
CA PRO A 30 5.23 13.58 -5.02
C PRO A 30 6.24 13.50 -3.86
N PRO A 31 7.49 13.94 -4.07
CA PRO A 31 8.45 14.04 -2.97
C PRO A 31 7.88 14.93 -1.87
N SER A 32 8.15 14.58 -0.61
CA SER A 32 7.85 15.48 0.50
C SER A 32 8.82 16.65 0.44
N GLU A 33 8.32 17.86 0.22
CA GLU A 33 9.11 19.10 0.20
C GLU A 33 9.58 19.52 1.61
N GLU A 34 8.89 19.05 2.66
CA GLU A 34 9.16 19.40 4.06
C GLU A 34 9.74 18.21 4.86
N PRO A 35 10.69 18.45 5.80
CA PRO A 35 11.11 17.45 6.76
C PRO A 35 9.92 17.02 7.64
N ARG A 36 9.78 15.71 7.89
CA ARG A 36 8.60 15.16 8.60
C ARG A 36 8.46 15.63 10.06
N ALA A 37 9.57 16.04 10.70
CA ALA A 37 9.64 16.59 12.05
C ALA A 37 10.97 17.36 12.19
N ALA A 38 10.98 18.47 12.93
CA ALA A 38 12.18 19.27 13.18
C ALA A 38 12.70 19.14 14.62
N HIS A 39 11.80 18.85 15.55
CA HIS A 39 12.05 18.69 16.98
C HIS A 39 11.41 17.39 17.51
N MET A 40 11.92 16.93 18.65
CA MET A 40 11.34 15.76 19.32
C MET A 40 9.87 16.01 19.65
N LEU A 41 9.03 15.02 19.37
CA LEU A 41 7.58 15.02 19.58
C LEU A 41 6.76 15.94 18.66
N ASP A 42 7.35 16.52 17.62
CA ASP A 42 6.59 17.24 16.58
C ASP A 42 5.63 16.31 15.83
N LEU A 43 6.03 15.04 15.66
CA LEU A 43 5.24 14.03 14.98
C LEU A 43 5.45 12.65 15.63
N ILE A 44 4.36 12.10 16.17
CA ILE A 44 4.32 10.74 16.71
C ILE A 44 3.52 9.86 15.74
N HIS A 45 4.15 8.80 15.26
CA HIS A 45 3.45 7.77 14.49
C HIS A 45 2.94 6.72 15.47
N SER A 46 1.61 6.56 15.52
CA SER A 46 0.98 5.50 16.30
C SER A 46 0.41 4.42 15.38
N ASP A 47 0.61 3.16 15.73
CA ASP A 47 -0.01 2.04 15.03
C ASP A 47 -0.65 1.07 16.01
N LEU A 48 -1.83 0.55 15.66
CA LEU A 48 -2.55 -0.47 16.43
C LEU A 48 -2.38 -1.81 15.71
N CYS A 49 -1.61 -2.70 16.32
CA CYS A 49 -1.44 -4.04 15.80
C CYS A 49 -2.47 -4.99 16.44
N GLY A 50 -3.21 -5.71 15.61
CA GLY A 50 -4.06 -6.83 16.01
C GLY A 50 -5.36 -6.94 15.19
N PRO A 51 -6.23 -7.92 15.51
CA PRO A 51 -6.08 -8.90 16.57
C PRO A 51 -4.98 -9.93 16.25
N LEU A 52 -4.11 -10.18 17.23
CA LEU A 52 -3.06 -11.18 17.13
C LEU A 52 -3.65 -12.59 17.18
N PRO A 53 -3.04 -13.56 16.48
CA PRO A 53 -3.50 -14.95 16.48
C PRO A 53 -3.31 -15.64 17.83
N ILE A 54 -2.41 -15.11 18.67
CA ILE A 54 -2.15 -15.57 20.04
C ILE A 54 -2.27 -14.38 21.00
N THR A 55 -2.72 -14.66 22.22
CA THR A 55 -2.76 -13.65 23.27
C THR A 55 -1.35 -13.33 23.77
N THR A 56 -1.13 -12.07 24.14
CA THR A 56 0.06 -11.67 24.90
C THR A 56 0.05 -12.35 26.28
N PRO A 57 1.18 -12.38 27.01
CA PRO A 57 1.22 -12.93 28.37
C PRO A 57 0.19 -12.32 29.34
N HIS A 58 -0.26 -11.09 29.06
CA HIS A 58 -1.30 -10.39 29.83
C HIS A 58 -2.72 -10.56 29.26
N GLY A 59 -2.93 -11.51 28.35
CA GLY A 59 -4.23 -11.83 27.79
C GLY A 59 -4.78 -10.79 26.79
N LYS A 60 -3.92 -9.95 26.20
CA LYS A 60 -4.34 -8.96 25.19
C LYS A 60 -4.17 -9.51 23.78
N LEU A 61 -5.04 -9.11 22.86
CA LEU A 61 -4.95 -9.46 21.43
C LEU A 61 -4.42 -8.30 20.58
N HIS A 62 -4.21 -7.13 21.18
CA HIS A 62 -3.74 -5.96 20.49
C HIS A 62 -2.62 -5.30 21.28
N PHE A 63 -1.72 -4.61 20.57
CA PHE A 63 -0.78 -3.67 21.16
C PHE A 63 -0.70 -2.41 20.31
N ILE A 64 -0.38 -1.29 20.95
CA ILE A 64 -0.20 -0.01 20.28
C ILE A 64 1.28 0.35 20.35
N VAL A 65 1.84 0.79 19.23
CA VAL A 65 3.20 1.29 19.13
C VAL A 65 3.15 2.79 18.92
N PHE A 66 4.04 3.52 19.59
CA PHE A 66 4.28 4.95 19.37
C PHE A 66 5.74 5.14 18.96
N LEU A 67 5.97 5.77 17.82
CA LEU A 67 7.30 6.07 17.29
C LEU A 67 7.46 7.59 17.17
N ASN A 68 8.55 8.10 17.72
CA ASN A 68 8.99 9.47 17.48
C ASN A 68 10.15 9.44 16.47
N ASN A 69 10.07 10.27 15.44
CA ASN A 69 11.15 10.46 14.46
C ASN A 69 12.10 11.58 14.86
#